data_AF-A0A0F9JMD5-F1
#
_entry.id   AF-A0A0F9JMD5-F1
#
_cell.length_a   1.000
_cell.length_b   1.000
_cell.length_c   1.000
_cell.angle_alpha   90.00
_cell.angle_beta   90.00
_cell.angle_gamma   90.00
#
_symmetry.space_group_name_H-M   'P 1'
#
loop_
_entity.id
_entity.type
_entity.pdbx_description
1 polymer ?
#
loop_
_entity_poly.entity_id
_entity_poly.type
_entity_poly.pdbx_seq_one_letter_code
_entity_poly.pdbx_strand_id
1 'polypeptide(L)'
;MRFDKFTIKAQEAVQDAESIAGKYNHPSLDTEHLLQALLEQEEGVIPPLLDRLGVSTTQLRGELERALTARPGYMARMLSF
;
A
#
# COMPACT_ATOMS: atom_id res chain seq x y z
N MET A 1 -16.04 7.59 0.12
CA MET A 1 -15.87 7.16 1.53
C MET A 1 -16.12 8.36 2.45
N ARG A 2 -16.51 8.14 3.72
CA ARG A 2 -16.60 9.22 4.72
C ARG A 2 -15.22 9.45 5.38
N PHE A 3 -14.35 10.14 4.66
CA PHE A 3 -12.95 10.39 5.09
C PHE A 3 -12.85 11.23 6.37
N ASP A 4 -13.87 12.06 6.63
CA ASP A 4 -14.03 12.86 7.86
C ASP A 4 -14.09 12.01 9.15
N LYS A 5 -14.30 10.70 9.03
CA LYS A 5 -14.33 9.76 10.16
C LYS A 5 -13.00 9.07 10.42
N PHE A 6 -12.00 9.28 9.58
CA PHE A 6 -10.67 8.74 9.78
C PHE A 6 -9.78 9.74 10.51
N THR A 7 -8.77 9.23 11.20
CA THR A 7 -7.69 10.07 11.71
C THR A 7 -6.96 10.73 10.53
N ILE A 8 -6.28 11.85 10.78
CA ILE A 8 -5.53 12.57 9.74
C ILE A 8 -4.50 11.63 9.07
N LYS A 9 -3.73 10.89 9.86
CA LYS A 9 -2.76 9.90 9.36
C LYS A 9 -3.41 8.79 8.52
N ALA A 10 -4.62 8.34 8.87
CA ALA A 10 -5.32 7.36 8.04
C ALA A 10 -5.84 7.97 6.72
N GLN A 11 -6.24 9.24 6.71
CA GLN A 11 -6.58 9.95 5.47
C GLN A 11 -5.36 10.13 4.56
N GLU A 12 -4.21 10.50 5.15
CA GLU A 12 -2.92 10.59 4.44
C GLU A 12 -2.54 9.23 3.83
N ALA A 13 -2.61 8.15 4.62
CA ALA A 13 -2.27 6.81 4.14
C ALA A 13 -3.12 6.36 2.93
N VAL A 14 -4.41 6.73 2.89
CA VAL A 14 -5.25 6.42 1.71
C VAL A 14 -4.83 7.26 0.50
N GLN A 15 -4.47 8.53 0.68
CA GLN A 15 -3.99 9.38 -0.42
C GLN A 15 -2.65 8.87 -0.98
N ASP A 16 -1.75 8.45 -0.09
CA ASP A 16 -0.47 7.86 -0.47
C ASP A 16 -0.66 6.52 -1.19
N ALA A 17 -1.61 5.69 -0.72
CA ALA A 17 -1.96 4.43 -1.36
C ALA A 17 -2.48 4.61 -2.80
N GLU A 18 -3.31 5.63 -3.06
CA GLU A 18 -3.74 5.97 -4.43
C GLU A 18 -2.55 6.37 -5.31
N SER A 19 -1.62 7.16 -4.74
CA SER A 19 -0.39 7.55 -5.43
C SER A 19 0.49 6.34 -5.76
N ILE A 20 0.58 5.36 -4.85
CA ILE A 20 1.31 4.11 -5.06
C ILE A 20 0.62 3.27 -6.13
N ALA A 21 -0.70 3.11 -6.11
CA ALA A 21 -1.43 2.40 -7.17
C ALA A 21 -1.16 3.00 -8.56
N GLY A 22 -1.10 4.33 -8.65
CA GLY A 22 -0.68 5.06 -9.84
C GLY A 22 0.74 4.72 -10.30
N LYS A 23 1.71 4.67 -9.37
CA LYS A 23 3.11 4.29 -9.68
C LYS A 23 3.24 2.90 -10.28
N TYR A 24 2.45 1.93 -9.79
CA TYR A 24 2.43 0.56 -10.32
C TYR A 24 1.50 0.38 -11.53
N ASN A 25 0.86 1.44 -12.03
CA ASN A 25 -0.16 1.36 -13.09
C ASN A 25 -1.27 0.35 -12.77
N HIS A 26 -1.68 0.27 -11.51
CA HIS A 26 -2.81 -0.57 -11.09
C HIS A 26 -4.14 0.18 -11.26
N PRO A 27 -5.20 -0.52 -11.73
CA PRO A 27 -6.47 0.12 -12.04
C PRO A 27 -7.30 0.52 -10.82
N SER A 28 -6.94 -0.01 -9.64
CA SER A 28 -7.65 0.24 -8.40
C SER A 28 -6.66 0.28 -7.25
N LEU A 29 -6.98 1.10 -6.24
CA LEU A 29 -6.43 0.96 -4.90
C LEU A 29 -6.88 -0.38 -4.31
N ASP A 30 -5.96 -1.03 -3.61
CA ASP A 30 -6.15 -2.32 -2.95
C ASP A 30 -5.26 -2.39 -1.71
N THR A 31 -5.38 -3.48 -0.95
CA THR A 31 -4.75 -3.65 0.36
C THR A 31 -3.23 -3.54 0.34
N GLU A 32 -2.58 -3.97 -0.73
CA GLU A 32 -1.12 -3.93 -0.88
C GLU A 32 -0.62 -2.47 -0.94
N HIS A 33 -1.31 -1.60 -1.66
CA HIS A 33 -0.98 -0.19 -1.75
C HIS A 33 -1.15 0.52 -0.41
N LEU A 34 -2.25 0.20 0.29
CA LEU A 34 -2.51 0.75 1.61
C LEU A 34 -1.48 0.28 2.63
N LEU A 35 -1.10 -0.99 2.59
CA LEU A 35 -0.05 -1.52 3.45
C LEU A 35 1.30 -0.85 3.17
N GLN A 36 1.65 -0.65 1.89
CA GLN A 36 2.88 0.05 1.53
C GLN A 36 2.88 1.49 2.08
N ALA A 37 1.77 2.23 1.89
CA ALA A 37 1.61 3.58 2.43
C ALA A 37 1.77 3.63 3.95
N LEU A 38 1.12 2.71 4.66
CA LEU A 38 1.20 2.62 6.12
C LEU A 38 2.60 2.24 6.64
N LEU A 39 3.36 1.45 5.87
CA LEU A 39 4.74 1.09 6.20
C LEU A 39 5.70 2.26 5.94
N GLU A 40 5.45 3.09 4.92
CA GLU A 40 6.27 4.25 4.56
C GLU A 40 5.89 5.53 5.32
N GLN A 41 4.73 5.54 5.98
CA GLN A 41 4.23 6.71 6.70
C GLN A 41 5.15 7.15 7.84
N GLU A 42 5.69 8.37 7.71
CA GLU A 42 6.45 9.03 8.76
C GLU A 42 5.58 9.27 9.99
N GLU A 43 6.17 8.98 11.16
CA GLU A 43 5.49 9.03 12.47
C GLU A 43 4.23 8.13 12.52
N GLY A 44 4.14 7.14 11.63
CA GLY A 44 3.08 6.15 11.59
C GLY A 44 3.20 5.14 12.74
N VAL A 45 2.05 4.62 13.17
CA VAL A 45 1.98 3.63 14.26
C VAL A 45 2.26 2.20 13.79
N ILE A 46 2.26 1.95 12.48
CA ILE A 46 2.32 0.60 11.93
C ILE A 46 3.72 -0.02 12.02
N PRO A 47 4.81 0.66 11.60
CA PRO A 47 6.16 0.10 11.77
C PRO A 47 6.51 -0.31 13.22
N PRO A 48 6.30 0.54 14.27
CA PRO A 48 6.60 0.13 15.64
C PRO A 48 5.64 -0.94 16.19
N LEU A 49 4.40 -1.00 15.70
CA LEU A 49 3.47 -2.06 16.08
C LEU A 49 3.94 -3.42 15.54
N LEU A 50 4.37 -3.47 14.28
CA LEU A 50 4.88 -4.70 13.66
C LEU A 50 6.17 -5.19 14.35
N ASP A 51 7.07 -4.28 14.71
CA ASP A 51 8.27 -4.59 15.48
C ASP A 51 7.92 -5.22 16.83
N ARG A 52 6.95 -4.64 17.56
CA ARG A 52 6.47 -5.18 18.83
C ARG A 52 5.79 -6.57 18.69
N LEU A 53 5.23 -6.87 17.53
CA LEU A 53 4.65 -8.17 17.21
C LEU A 53 5.69 -9.20 16.74
N GLY A 54 6.97 -8.82 16.64
CA GLY A 54 8.05 -9.68 16.15
C GLY A 54 8.02 -9.91 14.64
N VAL A 55 7.33 -9.05 13.88
CA VAL A 55 7.27 -9.14 12.42
C VAL A 55 8.52 -8.52 11.83
N SER A 56 9.24 -9.27 10.98
CA SER A 56 10.34 -8.72 10.21
C SER A 56 9.82 -7.77 9.13
N THR A 57 9.92 -6.46 9.38
CA THR A 57 9.50 -5.42 8.41
C THR A 57 10.28 -5.51 7.11
N THR A 58 11.54 -5.94 7.14
CA THR A 58 12.36 -6.18 5.95
C THR A 58 11.78 -7.30 5.07
N GLN A 59 11.45 -8.45 5.67
CA GLN A 59 10.84 -9.56 4.94
C GLN A 59 9.46 -9.18 4.39
N LEU A 60 8.64 -8.52 5.22
CA LEU A 60 7.32 -8.05 4.83
C LEU A 60 7.38 -7.11 3.62
N ARG A 61 8.31 -6.13 3.61
CA ARG A 61 8.50 -5.24 2.46
C ARG A 61 8.90 -5.99 1.20
N GLY A 62 9.78 -6.98 1.32
CA GLY A 62 10.19 -7.80 0.17
C GLY A 62 9.08 -8.69 -0.39
N GLU A 63 8.17 -9.19 0.44
CA GLU A 63 6.97 -9.91 0.00
C GLU A 63 5.95 -8.96 -0.64
N LEU A 64 5.74 -7.80 -0.04
CA LEU A 64 4.83 -6.78 -0.53
C LEU A 64 5.25 -6.24 -1.90
N GLU A 65 6.54 -5.95 -2.10
CA GLU A 65 7.08 -5.52 -3.39
C GLU A 65 6.84 -6.56 -4.50
N ARG A 66 7.01 -7.85 -4.15
CA ARG A 66 6.72 -8.95 -5.08
C ARG A 66 5.24 -9.02 -5.41
N ALA A 67 4.36 -8.85 -4.43
CA ALA A 67 2.91 -8.84 -4.65
C ALA A 67 2.47 -7.66 -5.54
N LEU A 68 3.01 -6.47 -5.30
CA LEU A 68 2.76 -5.28 -6.11
C LEU A 68 3.26 -5.48 -7.55
N THR A 69 4.46 -6.01 -7.75
CA THR A 69 5.04 -6.19 -9.09
C THR A 69 4.39 -7.35 -9.87
N ALA A 70 3.95 -8.42 -9.19
CA ALA A 70 3.34 -9.58 -9.85
C ALA A 70 1.94 -9.29 -10.40
N ARG A 71 1.30 -8.22 -9.95
CA ARG A 71 -0.05 -7.87 -10.34
C ARG A 71 -0.07 -7.24 -11.75
N PRO A 72 -0.99 -7.65 -12.63
CA PRO A 72 -1.09 -7.05 -13.95
C PRO A 72 -1.63 -5.62 -13.88
N GLY A 73 -0.82 -4.67 -14.35
CA GLY A 73 -1.24 -3.28 -14.57
C GLY A 73 -2.11 -3.09 -15.81
N TYR A 74 -2.55 -1.85 -16.05
CA TYR A 74 -3.45 -1.45 -17.16
C TYR A 74 -3.08 -2.06 -18.53
N MET A 75 -1.77 -2.17 -18.85
CA MET A 75 -1.28 -2.67 -20.13
C MET A 75 -1.45 -4.19 -20.30
N ALA A 76 -1.27 -4.97 -19.24
CA ALA A 76 -1.39 -6.43 -19.32
C ALA A 76 -2.84 -6.88 -19.60
N ARG A 77 -3.83 -6.12 -19.12
CA ARG A 77 -5.25 -6.41 -19.33
C ARG A 77 -5.77 -6.00 -20.72
N MET A 78 -5.10 -5.04 -21.37
CA MET A 78 -5.48 -4.54 -22.69
C MET A 78 -5.02 -5.46 -23.83
N LEU A 79 -3.94 -6.22 -23.62
CA LEU A 79 -3.40 -7.19 -24.58
C LEU A 79 -4.10 -8.57 -24.54
N SER A 80 -5.19 -8.69 -23.77
CA SER A 80 -5.93 -9.95 -23.57
C SER A 80 -7.24 -10.05 -24.37
N PHE A 81 -7.39 -9.26 -25.44
CA PHE A 81 -8.56 -9.24 -26.33
C PHE A 81 -8.18 -9.61 -27.76
#